data_AF-A0A2D7AKP7-F1
#
_entry.id   AF-A0A2D7AKP7-F1
#
_cell.length_a   1.000
_cell.length_b   1.000
_cell.length_c   1.000
_cell.angle_alpha   90.00
_cell.angle_beta   90.00
_cell.angle_gamma   90.00
#
_symmetry.space_group_name_H-M   'P 1'
#
loop_
_entity.id
_entity.type
_entity.pdbx_description
1 polymer ?
#
loop_
_entity_poly.entity_id
_entity_poly.type
_entity_poly.pdbx_seq_one_letter_code
_entity_poly.pdbx_strand_id
1 'polypeptide(L)'
;MQEPTPVEQLDALWSQEGRLATLAAVMMAYARTLGPVGHGSTEPVTPDTRDGRHRREDSLSDNRENHPDLVHVRADDDDNAASILACAEALEAALCSEDFDFELALAELSTRRAHLILLEQAGMHVAEGVDTGLVTLLDDPSLYDTALMLICQDSLGLLVAEWGRVTEGLLTLVEVHQLDAAGLALAQHLQAALQGQMVLSATRDALPCQMPAGVVSAGALAEELGLQVPDLPWSVDPWPLTDIATALASAGPMLNALGGGDGNGAMLRQAVENLFDATAKGEGAPFGRAVEEGLGQSFAVALERVLAVNKVLDRWEKPAFVPGALTAEQHGLVQGALARARALLELVGEGEAG
;
A
#
# COMPACT_ATOMS: atom_id res chain seq x y z
N MET A 1 -7.69 27.13 -9.71
CA MET A 1 -8.39 25.86 -9.46
C MET A 1 -8.26 25.57 -7.98
N GLN A 2 -9.33 25.13 -7.31
CA GLN A 2 -9.27 24.72 -5.91
C GLN A 2 -8.66 23.32 -5.86
N GLU A 3 -7.71 23.08 -4.97
CA GLU A 3 -7.15 21.73 -4.78
C GLU A 3 -8.24 20.77 -4.28
N PRO A 4 -8.27 19.53 -4.77
CA PRO A 4 -9.25 18.54 -4.33
C PRO A 4 -9.05 18.22 -2.85
N THR A 5 -10.14 18.08 -2.11
CA THR A 5 -10.11 17.67 -0.70
C THR A 5 -9.62 16.22 -0.56
N PRO A 6 -9.09 15.80 0.60
CA PRO A 6 -8.65 14.42 0.81
C PRO A 6 -9.75 13.38 0.53
N VAL A 7 -11.02 13.73 0.79
CA VAL A 7 -12.17 12.86 0.49
C VAL A 7 -12.38 12.75 -1.02
N GLU A 8 -12.34 13.85 -1.76
CA GLU A 8 -12.44 13.81 -3.23
C GLU A 8 -11.28 13.06 -3.87
N GLN A 9 -10.07 13.17 -3.31
CA GLN A 9 -8.91 12.39 -3.75
C GLN A 9 -9.12 10.89 -3.50
N LEU A 10 -9.59 10.50 -2.31
CA LEU A 10 -9.89 9.11 -2.00
C LEU A 10 -11.03 8.56 -2.89
N ASP A 11 -12.11 9.31 -3.07
CA ASP A 11 -13.22 8.93 -3.95
C ASP A 11 -12.75 8.76 -5.39
N ALA A 12 -11.84 9.62 -5.88
CA ALA A 12 -11.23 9.48 -7.19
C ALA A 12 -10.39 8.20 -7.30
N LEU A 13 -9.57 7.87 -6.31
CA LEU A 13 -8.76 6.64 -6.28
C LEU A 13 -9.64 5.37 -6.38
N TRP A 14 -10.74 5.33 -5.62
CA TRP A 14 -11.64 4.16 -5.56
C TRP A 14 -12.74 4.15 -6.64
N SER A 15 -12.81 5.18 -7.49
CA SER A 15 -13.71 5.23 -8.65
C SER A 15 -13.38 4.13 -9.68
N GLN A 16 -14.22 3.94 -10.69
CA GLN A 16 -13.89 3.00 -11.76
C GLN A 16 -12.72 3.52 -12.60
N GLU A 17 -12.70 4.82 -12.81
CA GLU A 17 -11.69 5.56 -13.56
C GLU A 17 -10.34 5.52 -12.84
N GLY A 18 -10.31 5.77 -11.53
CA GLY A 18 -9.08 5.69 -10.71
C GLY A 18 -8.51 4.27 -10.67
N ARG A 19 -9.38 3.26 -10.53
CA ARG A 19 -8.97 1.85 -10.60
C ARG A 19 -8.41 1.46 -11.95
N LEU A 20 -9.05 1.87 -13.04
CA LEU A 20 -8.57 1.59 -14.39
C LEU A 20 -7.26 2.33 -14.68
N ALA A 21 -7.15 3.59 -14.28
CA ALA A 21 -5.92 4.37 -14.42
C ALA A 21 -4.75 3.73 -13.66
N THR A 22 -5.00 3.24 -12.44
CA THR A 22 -3.99 2.52 -11.65
C THR A 22 -3.59 1.20 -12.31
N LEU A 23 -4.55 0.44 -12.83
CA LEU A 23 -4.26 -0.78 -13.60
C LEU A 23 -3.40 -0.47 -14.84
N ALA A 24 -3.75 0.56 -15.60
CA ALA A 24 -2.97 1.00 -16.76
C ALA A 24 -1.54 1.40 -16.35
N ALA A 25 -1.37 2.12 -15.25
CA ALA A 25 -0.06 2.47 -14.70
C ALA A 25 0.77 1.24 -14.33
N VAL A 26 0.17 0.24 -13.67
CA VAL A 26 0.82 -1.03 -13.36
C VAL A 26 1.23 -1.79 -14.62
N MET A 27 0.37 -1.83 -15.64
CA MET A 27 0.69 -2.46 -16.93
C MET A 27 1.87 -1.79 -17.61
N MET A 28 1.91 -0.45 -17.65
CA MET A 28 3.04 0.30 -18.22
C MET A 28 4.32 0.06 -17.41
N ALA A 29 4.25 0.13 -16.08
CA ALA A 29 5.39 -0.16 -15.21
C ALA A 29 5.94 -1.57 -15.45
N TYR A 30 5.06 -2.58 -15.50
CA TYR A 30 5.48 -3.95 -15.76
C TYR A 30 6.05 -4.13 -17.17
N ALA A 31 5.47 -3.50 -18.19
CA ALA A 31 6.03 -3.52 -19.53
C ALA A 31 7.45 -2.93 -19.58
N ARG A 32 7.71 -1.84 -18.85
CA ARG A 32 9.05 -1.24 -18.74
C ARG A 32 10.05 -2.16 -18.04
N THR A 33 9.63 -2.86 -17.00
CA THR A 33 10.53 -3.74 -16.21
C THR A 33 10.91 -5.03 -16.94
N LEU A 34 10.17 -5.38 -18.00
CA LEU A 34 10.43 -6.51 -18.88
C LEU A 34 11.45 -6.19 -19.99
N GLY A 35 11.76 -4.92 -20.24
CA GLY A 35 12.83 -4.51 -21.15
C GLY A 35 14.23 -4.91 -20.62
N PRO A 36 15.29 -4.82 -21.44
CA PRO A 36 16.64 -5.21 -21.00
C PRO A 36 17.07 -4.28 -19.86
N VAL A 37 17.01 -4.79 -18.64
CA VAL A 37 17.67 -4.18 -17.49
C VAL A 37 19.16 -4.21 -17.81
N GLY A 38 19.70 -3.07 -18.24
CA GLY A 38 21.13 -2.90 -18.47
C GLY A 38 21.86 -3.48 -17.26
N HIS A 39 22.77 -4.43 -17.51
CA HIS A 39 23.52 -5.13 -16.47
C HIS A 39 24.20 -4.17 -15.48
N GLY A 40 23.47 -3.83 -14.41
CA GLY A 40 23.96 -3.23 -13.20
C GLY A 40 24.22 -4.33 -12.19
N SER A 41 25.39 -4.98 -12.33
CA SER A 41 26.04 -5.79 -11.29
C SER A 41 25.18 -6.84 -10.58
N THR A 42 25.02 -8.02 -11.20
CA THR A 42 24.84 -9.26 -10.43
C THR A 42 26.15 -9.61 -9.73
N GLU A 43 26.47 -8.91 -8.64
CA GLU A 43 27.29 -9.55 -7.61
C GLU A 43 26.35 -10.45 -6.80
N PRO A 44 26.61 -11.77 -6.74
CA PRO A 44 25.86 -12.62 -5.83
C PRO A 44 26.18 -12.16 -4.41
N VAL A 45 25.19 -11.61 -3.72
CA VAL A 45 25.24 -11.45 -2.26
C VAL A 45 25.25 -12.85 -1.68
N THR A 46 26.45 -13.39 -1.46
CA THR A 46 26.63 -14.57 -0.63
C THR A 46 26.11 -14.25 0.77
N PRO A 47 25.19 -15.04 1.34
CA PRO A 47 24.82 -14.88 2.73
C PRO A 47 26.04 -15.22 3.59
N ASP A 48 26.52 -14.22 4.33
CA ASP A 48 27.59 -14.38 5.32
C ASP A 48 27.09 -15.29 6.44
N THR A 49 27.32 -16.58 6.28
CA THR A 49 27.07 -17.60 7.30
C THR A 49 28.27 -17.64 8.24
N ARG A 50 28.20 -16.87 9.32
CA ARG A 50 29.03 -17.08 10.51
C ARG A 50 28.18 -17.40 11.73
N ASP A 51 28.64 -18.45 12.40
CA ASP A 51 28.20 -19.09 13.64
C ASP A 51 26.89 -19.91 13.54
N GLY A 52 26.90 -21.23 13.54
CA GLY A 52 27.84 -22.17 14.17
C GLY A 52 27.06 -23.00 15.19
N ARG A 53 26.52 -24.15 14.78
CA ARG A 53 26.17 -25.25 15.71
C ARG A 53 26.03 -26.60 14.99
N HIS A 54 26.84 -27.52 15.50
CA HIS A 54 27.08 -28.92 15.18
C HIS A 54 25.92 -29.83 14.73
N ARG A 55 26.28 -30.70 13.76
CA ARG A 55 25.99 -32.14 13.63
C ARG A 55 24.52 -32.61 13.70
N ARG A 56 24.06 -33.23 12.61
CA ARG A 56 24.21 -34.68 12.37
C ARG A 56 23.91 -35.02 10.91
N GLU A 57 24.86 -35.70 10.29
CA GLU A 57 24.65 -36.50 9.09
C GLU A 57 23.69 -37.63 9.44
N ASP A 58 22.68 -37.85 8.60
CA ASP A 58 22.23 -39.20 8.28
C ASP A 58 21.61 -39.24 6.89
N SER A 59 22.11 -40.20 6.14
CA SER A 59 21.93 -40.46 4.72
C SER A 59 20.49 -40.86 4.39
N LEU A 60 19.91 -40.26 3.33
CA LEU A 60 18.93 -40.94 2.49
C LEU A 60 19.17 -40.60 1.01
N SER A 61 19.25 -41.69 0.27
CA SER A 61 19.64 -41.92 -1.11
C SER A 61 18.68 -41.38 -2.18
N ASP A 62 19.25 -41.20 -3.37
CA ASP A 62 18.66 -41.42 -4.71
C ASP A 62 17.24 -40.90 -4.98
N ASN A 63 17.18 -39.78 -5.72
CA ASN A 63 16.41 -39.66 -6.98
C ASN A 63 16.42 -38.21 -7.44
N ARG A 64 17.26 -37.85 -8.42
CA ARG A 64 17.15 -36.60 -9.20
C ARG A 64 18.06 -36.64 -10.44
N GLU A 65 17.74 -37.51 -11.39
CA GLU A 65 18.01 -37.22 -12.80
C GLU A 65 16.66 -36.94 -13.48
N ASN A 66 16.27 -35.67 -13.42
CA ASN A 66 15.32 -35.01 -14.31
C ASN A 66 15.40 -33.52 -13.96
N HIS A 67 16.43 -32.87 -14.49
CA HIS A 67 16.42 -31.43 -14.63
C HIS A 67 15.34 -31.07 -15.66
N PRO A 68 14.29 -30.30 -15.33
CA PRO A 68 13.59 -29.58 -16.36
C PRO A 68 14.56 -28.54 -16.92
N ASP A 69 14.61 -28.46 -18.25
CA ASP A 69 15.43 -27.55 -19.02
C ASP A 69 15.49 -26.15 -18.37
N LEU A 70 16.67 -25.81 -17.83
CA LEU A 70 17.09 -24.43 -17.73
C LEU A 70 17.22 -23.95 -19.18
N VAL A 71 16.20 -23.26 -19.65
CA VAL A 71 16.23 -22.56 -20.94
C VAL A 71 17.40 -21.59 -20.86
N HIS A 72 18.53 -21.99 -21.45
CA HIS A 72 19.62 -21.10 -21.78
C HIS A 72 19.08 -20.11 -22.81
N VAL A 73 18.70 -18.93 -22.32
CA VAL A 73 18.49 -17.72 -23.11
C VAL A 73 19.82 -17.49 -23.85
N ARG A 74 19.77 -17.63 -25.17
CA ARG A 74 20.89 -17.70 -26.12
C ARG A 74 20.68 -16.52 -27.04
N ALA A 75 21.65 -15.61 -27.17
CA ALA A 75 22.00 -14.68 -28.28
C ALA A 75 20.93 -14.03 -29.20
N ASP A 76 19.73 -14.58 -29.33
CA ASP A 76 18.47 -14.01 -29.84
C ASP A 76 17.83 -13.03 -28.81
N ASP A 77 18.43 -12.89 -27.63
CA ASP A 77 17.87 -12.16 -26.47
C ASP A 77 17.92 -10.63 -26.63
N ASP A 78 18.91 -10.10 -27.35
CA ASP A 78 19.06 -8.65 -27.54
C ASP A 78 18.01 -8.09 -28.51
N ASP A 79 17.69 -8.84 -29.58
CA ASP A 79 16.63 -8.47 -30.54
C ASP A 79 15.23 -8.60 -29.90
N ASN A 80 15.02 -9.62 -29.06
CA ASN A 80 13.78 -9.79 -28.31
C ASN A 80 13.62 -8.71 -27.23
N ALA A 81 14.69 -8.37 -26.50
CA ALA A 81 14.65 -7.33 -25.47
C ALA A 81 14.40 -5.94 -26.07
N ALA A 82 15.03 -5.60 -27.20
CA ALA A 82 14.74 -4.36 -27.93
C ALA A 82 13.30 -4.32 -28.46
N SER A 83 12.76 -5.46 -28.90
CA SER A 83 11.36 -5.62 -29.31
C SER A 83 10.39 -5.38 -28.14
N ILE A 84 10.66 -5.97 -26.97
CA ILE A 84 9.85 -5.80 -25.75
C ILE A 84 9.83 -4.34 -25.30
N LEU A 85 10.98 -3.66 -25.30
CA LEU A 85 11.08 -2.25 -24.93
C LEU A 85 10.28 -1.36 -25.89
N ALA A 86 10.43 -1.56 -27.20
CA ALA A 86 9.66 -0.80 -28.20
C ALA A 86 8.14 -1.03 -28.05
N CYS A 87 7.73 -2.26 -27.69
CA CYS A 87 6.34 -2.58 -27.38
C CYS A 87 5.85 -1.88 -26.11
N ALA A 88 6.67 -1.80 -25.06
CA ALA A 88 6.35 -1.07 -23.83
C ALA A 88 6.17 0.44 -24.08
N GLU A 89 7.07 1.05 -24.85
CA GLU A 89 6.97 2.46 -25.26
C GLU A 89 5.71 2.73 -26.10
N ALA A 90 5.36 1.81 -27.00
CA ALA A 90 4.14 1.91 -27.81
C ALA A 90 2.87 1.81 -26.95
N LEU A 91 2.84 0.91 -25.96
CA LEU A 91 1.75 0.78 -25.01
C LEU A 91 1.58 2.07 -24.19
N GLU A 92 2.67 2.61 -23.64
CA GLU A 92 2.65 3.86 -22.89
C GLU A 92 2.15 5.03 -23.76
N ALA A 93 2.68 5.16 -24.98
CA ALA A 93 2.23 6.20 -25.91
C ALA A 93 0.74 6.09 -26.27
N ALA A 94 0.22 4.87 -26.42
CA ALA A 94 -1.20 4.65 -26.71
C ALA A 94 -2.07 5.03 -25.51
N LEU A 95 -1.77 4.53 -24.31
CA LEU A 95 -2.55 4.75 -23.10
C LEU A 95 -2.50 6.20 -22.60
N CYS A 96 -1.42 6.93 -22.90
CA CYS A 96 -1.30 8.35 -22.57
C CYS A 96 -1.87 9.30 -23.64
N SER A 97 -2.44 8.79 -24.73
CA SER A 97 -3.06 9.60 -25.78
C SER A 97 -4.34 10.27 -25.28
N GLU A 98 -4.53 11.56 -25.55
CA GLU A 98 -5.76 12.30 -25.21
C GLU A 98 -7.01 11.72 -25.89
N ASP A 99 -6.83 11.04 -27.03
CA ASP A 99 -7.90 10.44 -27.83
C ASP A 99 -8.15 8.96 -27.47
N PHE A 100 -7.48 8.40 -26.45
CA PHE A 100 -7.67 7.01 -26.06
C PHE A 100 -9.04 6.81 -25.38
N ASP A 101 -9.83 5.88 -25.90
CA ASP A 101 -11.18 5.59 -25.39
C ASP A 101 -11.15 4.47 -24.34
N PHE A 102 -11.31 4.86 -23.07
CA PHE A 102 -11.34 3.94 -21.94
C PHE A 102 -12.73 3.33 -21.66
N GLU A 103 -13.80 3.71 -22.36
CA GLU A 103 -15.17 3.28 -22.03
C GLU A 103 -15.35 1.76 -22.05
N LEU A 104 -14.77 1.08 -23.04
CA LEU A 104 -14.85 -0.38 -23.16
C LEU A 104 -14.08 -1.08 -22.03
N ALA A 105 -12.90 -0.57 -21.69
CA ALA A 105 -12.09 -1.12 -20.61
C ALA A 105 -12.75 -0.92 -19.24
N LEU A 106 -13.41 0.23 -19.01
CA LEU A 106 -14.20 0.49 -17.80
C LEU A 106 -15.33 -0.53 -17.63
N ALA A 107 -16.05 -0.87 -18.71
CA ALA A 107 -17.13 -1.85 -18.68
C ALA A 107 -16.66 -3.25 -18.23
N GLU A 108 -15.42 -3.61 -18.58
CA GLU A 108 -14.81 -4.92 -18.28
C GLU A 108 -13.91 -4.91 -17.02
N LEU A 109 -13.86 -3.80 -16.27
CA LEU A 109 -13.06 -3.72 -15.04
C LEU A 109 -13.57 -4.71 -13.99
N SER A 110 -14.89 -4.79 -13.81
CA SER A 110 -15.52 -5.67 -12.81
C SER A 110 -15.42 -7.16 -13.13
N THR A 111 -15.19 -7.52 -14.40
CA THR A 111 -14.98 -8.90 -14.86
C THR A 111 -13.50 -9.28 -14.86
N ARG A 112 -12.60 -8.38 -14.43
CA ARG A 112 -11.15 -8.51 -14.49
C ARG A 112 -10.62 -8.76 -15.91
N ARG A 113 -11.26 -8.16 -16.92
CA ARG A 113 -10.83 -8.26 -18.33
C ARG A 113 -10.43 -6.92 -18.94
N ALA A 114 -10.47 -5.82 -18.18
CA ALA A 114 -10.03 -4.50 -18.63
C ALA A 114 -8.63 -4.49 -19.26
N HIS A 115 -7.62 -5.15 -18.68
CA HIS A 115 -6.27 -5.18 -19.25
C HIS A 115 -6.23 -5.76 -20.67
N LEU A 116 -7.06 -6.78 -20.97
CA LEU A 116 -7.18 -7.34 -22.32
C LEU A 116 -7.74 -6.33 -23.30
N ILE A 117 -8.77 -5.58 -22.88
CA ILE A 117 -9.38 -4.53 -23.71
C ILE A 117 -8.37 -3.39 -23.94
N LEU A 118 -7.62 -2.99 -22.92
CA LEU A 118 -6.56 -1.98 -23.04
C LEU A 118 -5.48 -2.41 -24.04
N LEU A 119 -5.01 -3.65 -23.97
CA LEU A 119 -4.04 -4.20 -24.93
C LEU A 119 -4.61 -4.23 -26.35
N GLU A 120 -5.86 -4.69 -26.52
CA GLU A 120 -6.54 -4.74 -27.81
C GLU A 120 -6.68 -3.34 -28.43
N GLN A 121 -7.16 -2.36 -27.65
CA GLN A 121 -7.34 -0.97 -28.10
C GLN A 121 -6.02 -0.25 -28.37
N ALA A 122 -4.95 -0.60 -27.64
CA ALA A 122 -3.60 -0.13 -27.92
C ALA A 122 -2.98 -0.75 -29.19
N GLY A 123 -3.71 -1.65 -29.87
CA GLY A 123 -3.22 -2.33 -31.08
C GLY A 123 -2.19 -3.42 -30.78
N MET A 124 -2.08 -3.84 -29.52
CA MET A 124 -1.19 -4.91 -29.07
C MET A 124 -1.86 -6.24 -29.38
N HIS A 125 -1.79 -6.65 -30.65
CA HIS A 125 -2.36 -7.92 -31.10
C HIS A 125 -1.29 -9.02 -31.15
N VAL A 126 -1.74 -10.23 -30.83
CA VAL A 126 -1.09 -11.47 -31.28
C VAL A 126 -1.32 -11.60 -32.79
N ALA A 127 -0.65 -10.77 -33.59
CA ALA A 127 -0.63 -10.97 -35.03
C ALA A 127 0.22 -12.22 -35.32
N GLU A 128 -0.26 -13.10 -36.20
CA GLU A 128 0.46 -14.32 -36.60
C GLU A 128 1.89 -13.97 -37.04
N GLY A 129 2.89 -14.32 -36.22
CA GLY A 129 4.30 -14.18 -36.53
C GLY A 129 5.06 -13.00 -35.90
N VAL A 130 4.46 -12.25 -34.96
CA VAL A 130 5.16 -11.20 -34.18
C VAL A 130 5.20 -11.59 -32.70
N ASP A 131 6.32 -11.29 -32.06
CA ASP A 131 6.73 -11.74 -30.72
C ASP A 131 5.62 -11.60 -29.66
N THR A 132 5.08 -12.75 -29.23
CA THR A 132 3.94 -12.87 -28.32
C THR A 132 4.32 -12.69 -26.84
N GLY A 133 5.59 -12.41 -26.54
CA GLY A 133 6.13 -12.37 -25.18
C GLY A 133 5.42 -11.35 -24.29
N LEU A 134 5.37 -10.08 -24.68
CA LEU A 134 4.84 -9.01 -23.83
C LEU A 134 3.33 -9.15 -23.57
N VAL A 135 2.53 -9.43 -24.60
CA VAL A 135 1.07 -9.60 -24.43
C VAL A 135 0.77 -10.79 -23.50
N THR A 136 1.50 -11.88 -23.63
CA THR A 136 1.34 -13.06 -22.74
C THR A 136 1.73 -12.74 -21.30
N LEU A 137 2.74 -11.89 -21.10
CA LEU A 137 3.15 -11.46 -19.76
C LEU A 137 2.16 -10.46 -19.14
N LEU A 138 1.57 -9.57 -19.95
CA LEU A 138 0.58 -8.58 -19.50
C LEU A 138 -0.84 -9.17 -19.35
N ASP A 139 -1.12 -10.33 -19.94
CA ASP A 139 -2.31 -11.15 -19.65
C ASP A 139 -2.11 -11.92 -18.33
N ASP A 140 -1.87 -11.19 -17.25
CA ASP A 140 -1.67 -11.74 -15.91
C ASP A 140 -2.67 -11.12 -14.91
N PRO A 141 -3.60 -11.92 -14.34
CA PRO A 141 -4.54 -11.45 -13.34
C PRO A 141 -3.92 -10.84 -12.08
N SER A 142 -2.64 -11.14 -11.77
CA SER A 142 -1.91 -10.54 -10.65
C SER A 142 -1.78 -9.01 -10.75
N LEU A 143 -1.85 -8.44 -11.96
CA LEU A 143 -1.77 -6.99 -12.17
C LEU A 143 -2.90 -6.23 -11.47
N TYR A 144 -4.09 -6.85 -11.33
CA TYR A 144 -5.19 -6.26 -10.56
C TYR A 144 -4.87 -6.20 -9.07
N ASP A 145 -4.22 -7.23 -8.53
CA ASP A 145 -3.92 -7.30 -7.11
C ASP A 145 -2.76 -6.34 -6.77
N THR A 146 -1.78 -6.19 -7.68
CA THR A 146 -0.76 -5.12 -7.60
C THR A 146 -1.39 -3.73 -7.70
N ALA A 147 -2.32 -3.50 -8.62
CA ALA A 147 -3.04 -2.23 -8.73
C ALA A 147 -3.86 -1.92 -7.46
N LEU A 148 -4.49 -2.94 -6.86
CA LEU A 148 -5.18 -2.78 -5.58
C LEU A 148 -4.21 -2.37 -4.46
N MET A 149 -3.00 -2.92 -4.43
CA MET A 149 -1.99 -2.55 -3.42
C MET A 149 -1.51 -1.11 -3.60
N LEU A 150 -1.37 -0.61 -4.82
CA LEU A 150 -1.10 0.81 -5.07
C LEU A 150 -2.23 1.71 -4.55
N ILE A 151 -3.49 1.38 -4.87
CA ILE A 151 -4.64 2.15 -4.36
C ILE A 151 -4.66 2.14 -2.83
N CYS A 152 -4.35 1.01 -2.20
CA CYS A 152 -4.22 0.91 -0.74
C CYS A 152 -3.06 1.76 -0.22
N GLN A 153 -1.92 1.78 -0.91
CA GLN A 153 -0.74 2.58 -0.55
C GLN A 153 -1.08 4.07 -0.56
N ASP A 154 -1.70 4.56 -1.63
CA ASP A 154 -2.13 5.95 -1.75
C ASP A 154 -3.21 6.31 -0.72
N SER A 155 -4.18 5.41 -0.50
CA SER A 155 -5.22 5.60 0.51
C SER A 155 -4.65 5.70 1.92
N LEU A 156 -3.65 4.87 2.26
CA LEU A 156 -2.90 4.97 3.50
C LEU A 156 -2.08 6.25 3.55
N GLY A 157 -1.48 6.69 2.44
CA GLY A 157 -0.77 7.95 2.33
C GLY A 157 -1.65 9.16 2.70
N LEU A 158 -2.86 9.23 2.12
CA LEU A 158 -3.85 10.25 2.46
C LEU A 158 -4.25 10.20 3.94
N LEU A 159 -4.47 9.00 4.46
CA LEU A 159 -4.83 8.81 5.87
C LEU A 159 -3.70 9.23 6.81
N VAL A 160 -2.45 8.87 6.52
CA VAL A 160 -1.26 9.23 7.28
C VAL A 160 -1.05 10.73 7.28
N ALA A 161 -1.26 11.41 6.14
CA ALA A 161 -1.16 12.87 6.05
C ALA A 161 -2.17 13.58 6.96
N GLU A 162 -3.45 13.18 6.91
CA GLU A 162 -4.47 13.76 7.78
C GLU A 162 -4.29 13.37 9.26
N TRP A 163 -3.73 12.18 9.53
CA TRP A 163 -3.35 11.76 10.88
C TRP A 163 -2.16 12.57 11.41
N GLY A 164 -1.23 12.98 10.54
CA GLY A 164 -0.14 13.90 10.89
C GLY A 164 -0.68 15.20 11.49
N ARG A 165 -1.74 15.77 10.92
CA ARG A 165 -2.42 16.95 11.46
C ARG A 165 -3.03 16.70 12.85
N VAL A 166 -3.55 15.50 13.10
CA VAL A 166 -4.04 15.11 14.45
C VAL A 166 -2.88 15.13 15.44
N THR A 167 -1.74 14.54 15.07
CA THR A 167 -0.52 14.53 15.88
C THR A 167 -0.02 15.94 16.17
N GLU A 168 0.04 16.82 15.17
CA GLU A 168 0.46 18.22 15.31
C GLU A 168 -0.48 19.04 16.20
N GLY A 169 -1.80 18.87 16.02
CA GLY A 169 -2.81 19.52 16.85
C GLY A 169 -2.70 19.09 18.32
N LEU A 170 -2.54 17.78 18.57
CA LEU A 170 -2.30 17.25 19.91
C LEU A 170 -0.99 17.76 20.51
N LEU A 171 0.10 17.77 19.74
CA LEU A 171 1.39 18.31 20.18
C LEU A 171 1.23 19.76 20.67
N THR A 172 0.61 20.60 19.85
CA THR A 172 0.35 22.01 20.18
C THR A 172 -0.45 22.15 21.48
N LEU A 173 -1.53 21.38 21.63
CA LEU A 173 -2.36 21.40 22.84
C LEU A 173 -1.59 20.91 24.09
N VAL A 174 -0.77 19.87 23.96
CA VAL A 174 0.07 19.38 25.06
C VAL A 174 1.08 20.45 25.48
N GLU A 175 1.72 21.15 24.54
CA GLU A 175 2.68 22.22 24.84
C GLU A 175 2.05 23.37 25.62
N VAL A 176 0.83 23.78 25.23
CA VAL A 176 0.06 24.82 25.91
C VAL A 176 -0.33 24.40 27.33
N HIS A 177 -0.70 23.13 27.53
CA HIS A 177 -1.23 22.61 28.79
C HIS A 177 -0.24 21.78 29.62
N GLN A 178 1.06 21.82 29.29
CA GLN A 178 2.08 20.92 29.83
C GLN A 178 2.26 20.93 31.37
N LEU A 179 1.72 21.94 32.05
CA LEU A 179 1.84 22.13 33.51
C LEU A 179 0.61 21.67 34.30
N ASP A 180 -0.46 21.24 33.62
CA ASP A 180 -1.71 20.85 34.26
C ASP A 180 -2.18 19.44 33.84
N ALA A 181 -3.17 18.90 34.55
CA ALA A 181 -3.66 17.54 34.28
C ALA A 181 -4.38 17.38 32.92
N ALA A 182 -4.73 18.47 32.22
CA ALA A 182 -5.23 18.37 30.85
C ALA A 182 -4.08 18.07 29.89
N GLY A 183 -2.90 18.68 30.11
CA GLY A 183 -1.68 18.34 29.39
C GLY A 183 -1.30 16.87 29.55
N LEU A 184 -1.50 16.27 30.74
CA LEU A 184 -1.27 14.84 30.95
C LEU A 184 -2.21 13.95 30.13
N ALA A 185 -3.51 14.26 30.11
CA ALA A 185 -4.49 13.50 29.33
C ALA A 185 -4.21 13.64 27.81
N LEU A 186 -3.96 14.87 27.35
CA LEU A 186 -3.57 15.15 25.97
C LEU A 186 -2.26 14.42 25.59
N ALA A 187 -1.29 14.34 26.50
CA ALA A 187 -0.04 13.63 26.26
C ALA A 187 -0.24 12.11 26.07
N GLN A 188 -1.23 11.51 26.75
CA GLN A 188 -1.60 10.11 26.52
C GLN A 188 -2.22 9.92 25.13
N HIS A 189 -3.10 10.84 24.71
CA HIS A 189 -3.67 10.81 23.36
C HIS A 189 -2.60 11.04 22.28
N LEU A 190 -1.64 11.95 22.51
CA LEU A 190 -0.51 12.17 21.63
C LEU A 190 0.34 10.90 21.48
N GLN A 191 0.61 10.16 22.56
CA GLN A 191 1.33 8.89 22.46
C GLN A 191 0.58 7.85 21.62
N ALA A 192 -0.72 7.72 21.82
CA ALA A 192 -1.56 6.83 21.02
C ALA A 192 -1.61 7.26 19.55
N ALA A 193 -1.66 8.57 19.27
CA ALA A 193 -1.61 9.14 17.93
C ALA A 193 -0.29 8.78 17.24
N LEU A 194 0.85 8.99 17.89
CA LEU A 194 2.17 8.66 17.34
C LEU A 194 2.29 7.17 17.02
N GLN A 195 1.80 6.30 17.92
CA GLN A 195 1.79 4.85 17.67
C GLN A 195 0.92 4.48 16.47
N GLY A 196 -0.29 5.06 16.36
CA GLY A 196 -1.16 4.85 15.21
C GLY A 196 -0.51 5.30 13.90
N GLN A 197 0.14 6.47 13.90
CA GLN A 197 0.86 7.00 12.73
C GLN A 197 1.98 6.07 12.29
N MET A 198 2.77 5.55 13.25
CA MET A 198 3.85 4.61 12.97
C MET A 198 3.31 3.30 12.36
N VAL A 199 2.23 2.75 12.92
CA VAL A 199 1.61 1.52 12.38
C VAL A 199 1.09 1.75 10.97
N LEU A 200 0.32 2.82 10.74
CA LEU A 200 -0.22 3.13 9.41
C LEU A 200 0.89 3.35 8.38
N SER A 201 1.95 4.07 8.73
CA SER A 201 3.09 4.31 7.85
C SER A 201 3.86 3.02 7.56
N ALA A 202 4.14 2.22 8.59
CA ALA A 202 4.82 0.94 8.41
C ALA A 202 3.99 -0.03 7.54
N THR A 203 2.67 -0.07 7.71
CA THR A 203 1.79 -0.88 6.86
C THR A 203 1.80 -0.38 5.41
N ARG A 204 1.77 0.93 5.18
CA ARG A 204 1.86 1.53 3.84
C ARG A 204 3.17 1.13 3.14
N ASP A 205 4.29 1.28 3.85
CA ASP A 205 5.63 1.05 3.30
C ASP A 205 5.93 -0.45 3.11
N ALA A 206 5.17 -1.32 3.78
CA ALA A 206 5.29 -2.78 3.69
C ALA A 206 4.38 -3.43 2.63
N LEU A 207 3.53 -2.66 1.94
CA LEU A 207 2.61 -3.23 0.95
C LEU A 207 3.37 -3.88 -0.21
N PRO A 208 3.11 -5.16 -0.51
CA PRO A 208 3.81 -5.87 -1.57
C PRO A 208 3.12 -5.71 -2.94
N CYS A 209 3.87 -5.86 -4.03
CA CYS A 209 3.25 -6.19 -5.32
C CYS A 209 2.79 -7.66 -5.31
N GLN A 210 1.86 -8.04 -6.19
CA GLN A 210 1.60 -9.46 -6.44
C GLN A 210 2.57 -9.96 -7.51
N MET A 211 3.20 -11.11 -7.26
CA MET A 211 4.16 -11.72 -8.18
C MET A 211 3.45 -12.19 -9.47
N PRO A 212 3.80 -11.68 -10.66
CA PRO A 212 3.33 -12.25 -11.90
C PRO A 212 3.92 -13.65 -12.12
N ALA A 213 3.23 -14.47 -12.92
CA ALA A 213 3.58 -15.86 -13.19
C ALA A 213 4.97 -16.00 -13.83
N GLY A 214 5.40 -14.97 -14.57
CA GLY A 214 6.80 -14.79 -14.96
C GLY A 214 7.57 -14.09 -13.84
N VAL A 215 8.29 -14.84 -13.00
CA VAL A 215 9.16 -14.33 -11.90
C VAL A 215 10.22 -13.32 -12.39
N VAL A 216 10.42 -13.25 -13.71
CA VAL A 216 11.28 -12.29 -14.38
C VAL A 216 10.75 -10.88 -14.10
N SER A 217 11.48 -10.10 -13.30
CA SER A 217 11.25 -8.67 -12.98
C SER A 217 10.40 -8.28 -11.77
N ALA A 218 9.95 -9.20 -10.91
CA ALA A 218 9.18 -8.79 -9.72
C ALA A 218 9.89 -7.76 -8.81
N GLY A 219 11.21 -7.88 -8.67
CA GLY A 219 12.03 -6.89 -7.97
C GLY A 219 12.01 -5.51 -8.63
N ALA A 220 12.16 -5.47 -9.96
CA ALA A 220 12.14 -4.23 -10.71
C ALA A 220 10.74 -3.60 -10.74
N LEU A 221 9.68 -4.41 -10.84
CA LEU A 221 8.30 -3.93 -10.74
C LEU A 221 7.98 -3.34 -9.37
N ALA A 222 8.40 -4.03 -8.31
CA ALA A 222 8.23 -3.55 -6.94
C ALA A 222 8.96 -2.20 -6.75
N GLU A 223 10.20 -2.09 -7.22
CA GLU A 223 10.98 -0.85 -7.16
C GLU A 223 10.33 0.30 -7.95
N GLU A 224 9.93 0.04 -9.20
CA GLU A 224 9.26 1.01 -10.08
C GLU A 224 7.94 1.54 -9.47
N LEU A 225 7.22 0.67 -8.76
CA LEU A 225 5.93 1.00 -8.14
C LEU A 225 6.05 1.45 -6.68
N GLY A 226 7.25 1.47 -6.09
CA GLY A 226 7.44 1.76 -4.67
C GLY A 226 6.76 0.75 -3.73
N LEU A 227 6.59 -0.50 -4.18
CA LEU A 227 6.02 -1.61 -3.41
C LEU A 227 7.12 -2.56 -2.93
N GLN A 228 6.79 -3.46 -2.00
CA GLN A 228 7.70 -4.51 -1.55
C GLN A 228 7.66 -5.74 -2.46
N VAL A 229 8.79 -6.44 -2.55
CA VAL A 229 8.84 -7.78 -3.15
C VAL A 229 8.37 -8.78 -2.09
N PRO A 230 7.28 -9.53 -2.31
CA PRO A 230 6.87 -10.54 -1.35
C PRO A 230 7.78 -11.78 -1.47
N ASP A 231 8.02 -12.46 -0.35
CA ASP A 231 8.75 -13.74 -0.34
C ASP A 231 8.00 -14.85 -1.10
N LEU A 232 6.66 -14.79 -1.10
CA LEU A 232 5.78 -15.75 -1.75
C LEU A 232 4.56 -15.02 -2.37
N PRO A 233 4.00 -15.53 -3.48
CA PRO A 233 2.71 -15.04 -3.98
C PRO A 233 1.64 -15.12 -2.89
N TRP A 234 0.88 -14.04 -2.70
CA TRP A 234 -0.10 -13.91 -1.61
C TRP A 234 -1.55 -14.09 -2.11
N SER A 235 -1.71 -14.72 -3.27
CA SER A 235 -3.01 -15.07 -3.87
C SER A 235 -3.69 -16.29 -3.23
N VAL A 236 -3.07 -16.93 -2.26
CA VAL A 236 -3.68 -18.01 -1.48
C VAL A 236 -3.80 -17.63 0.00
N ASP A 237 -2.93 -16.71 0.45
CA ASP A 237 -2.92 -16.17 1.80
C ASP A 237 -2.86 -14.64 1.73
N PRO A 238 -4.01 -13.95 1.75
CA PRO A 238 -4.10 -12.51 1.54
C PRO A 238 -3.69 -11.73 2.82
N TRP A 239 -2.52 -12.04 3.37
CA TRP A 239 -1.97 -11.38 4.55
C TRP A 239 -1.86 -9.85 4.43
N PRO A 240 -1.56 -9.23 3.25
CA PRO A 240 -1.49 -7.77 3.16
C PRO A 240 -2.83 -7.10 3.48
N LEU A 241 -3.94 -7.75 3.10
CA LEU A 241 -5.29 -7.26 3.41
C LEU A 241 -5.58 -7.34 4.91
N THR A 242 -5.09 -8.39 5.57
CA THR A 242 -5.21 -8.55 7.02
C THR A 242 -4.39 -7.50 7.76
N ASP A 243 -3.21 -7.15 7.25
CA ASP A 243 -2.37 -6.12 7.83
C ASP A 243 -3.00 -4.73 7.69
N ILE A 244 -3.55 -4.40 6.51
CA ILE A 244 -4.33 -3.15 6.30
C ILE A 244 -5.51 -3.11 7.26
N ALA A 245 -6.30 -4.18 7.32
CA ALA A 245 -7.47 -4.29 8.20
C ALA A 245 -7.09 -4.07 9.67
N THR A 246 -5.99 -4.69 10.11
CA THR A 246 -5.48 -4.60 11.47
C THR A 246 -4.95 -3.19 11.78
N ALA A 247 -4.22 -2.58 10.85
CA ALA A 247 -3.70 -1.23 10.98
C ALA A 247 -4.85 -0.22 11.13
N LEU A 248 -5.86 -0.30 10.27
CA LEU A 248 -7.08 0.53 10.36
C LEU A 248 -7.82 0.28 11.68
N ALA A 249 -8.02 -0.97 12.09
CA ALA A 249 -8.68 -1.28 13.36
C ALA A 249 -7.92 -0.73 14.59
N SER A 250 -6.59 -0.72 14.54
CA SER A 250 -5.74 -0.22 15.62
C SER A 250 -5.92 1.29 15.88
N ALA A 251 -6.35 2.06 14.87
CA ALA A 251 -6.66 3.48 15.00
C ALA A 251 -7.97 3.74 15.75
N GLY A 252 -8.90 2.78 15.77
CA GLY A 252 -10.26 2.93 16.31
C GLY A 252 -10.34 3.39 17.78
N PRO A 253 -9.60 2.79 18.72
CA PRO A 253 -9.61 3.23 20.13
C PRO A 253 -9.19 4.69 20.33
N MET A 254 -8.20 5.15 19.58
CA MET A 254 -7.70 6.53 19.64
C MET A 254 -8.75 7.50 19.08
N LEU A 255 -9.32 7.17 17.92
CA LEU A 255 -10.38 7.96 17.28
C LEU A 255 -11.64 8.06 18.17
N ASN A 256 -11.98 7.00 18.90
CA ASN A 256 -13.06 7.02 19.88
C ASN A 256 -12.78 7.95 21.06
N ALA A 257 -11.55 7.91 21.58
CA ALA A 257 -11.17 8.68 22.76
C ALA A 257 -11.24 10.19 22.51
N LEU A 258 -10.89 10.66 21.30
CA LEU A 258 -10.91 12.07 20.93
C LEU A 258 -12.19 12.52 20.24
N GLY A 259 -12.86 11.62 19.50
CA GLY A 259 -14.04 11.94 18.69
C GLY A 259 -15.38 11.97 19.45
N GLY A 260 -15.38 11.78 20.77
CA GLY A 260 -16.53 12.08 21.63
C GLY A 260 -17.72 11.11 21.59
N GLY A 261 -17.56 9.87 21.13
CA GLY A 261 -18.62 8.87 21.22
C GLY A 261 -18.27 7.47 20.72
N ASP A 262 -18.95 6.45 21.28
CA ASP A 262 -18.75 5.02 21.00
C ASP A 262 -18.97 4.59 19.53
N GLY A 263 -19.56 5.46 18.72
CA GLY A 263 -19.91 5.17 17.32
C GLY A 263 -18.74 5.21 16.34
N ASN A 264 -17.68 5.97 16.61
CA ASN A 264 -16.63 6.26 15.62
C ASN A 264 -15.76 5.04 15.30
N GLY A 265 -15.30 4.33 16.33
CA GLY A 265 -14.50 3.12 16.23
C GLY A 265 -15.36 1.88 15.99
N ALA A 266 -16.65 1.92 16.30
CA ALA A 266 -17.57 0.83 15.96
C ALA A 266 -17.81 0.75 14.44
N MET A 267 -17.93 1.89 13.75
CA MET A 267 -18.06 1.91 12.29
C MET A 267 -16.78 1.43 11.59
N LEU A 268 -15.61 1.87 12.06
CA LEU A 268 -14.33 1.39 11.51
C LEU A 268 -14.13 -0.10 11.76
N ARG A 269 -14.47 -0.58 12.97
CA ARG A 269 -14.46 -2.00 13.29
C ARG A 269 -15.41 -2.80 12.40
N GLN A 270 -16.63 -2.33 12.20
CA GLN A 270 -17.60 -3.01 11.33
C GLN A 270 -17.12 -3.07 9.87
N ALA A 271 -16.53 -1.99 9.35
CA ALA A 271 -15.97 -1.97 8.00
C ALA A 271 -14.82 -2.99 7.86
N VAL A 272 -13.94 -3.05 8.86
CA VAL A 272 -12.87 -4.05 8.95
C VAL A 272 -13.40 -5.49 9.08
N GLU A 273 -14.44 -5.71 9.89
CA GLU A 273 -15.11 -7.02 10.02
C GLU A 273 -15.73 -7.45 8.70
N ASN A 274 -16.36 -6.52 7.96
CA ASN A 274 -16.91 -6.81 6.63
C ASN A 274 -15.81 -7.20 5.63
N LEU A 275 -14.62 -6.58 5.73
CA LEU A 275 -13.46 -6.94 4.93
C LEU A 275 -12.97 -8.37 5.24
N PHE A 276 -12.85 -8.73 6.52
CA PHE A 276 -12.51 -10.11 6.93
C PHE A 276 -13.56 -11.13 6.46
N ASP A 277 -14.84 -10.77 6.54
CA ASP A 277 -15.93 -11.60 6.03
C ASP A 277 -15.87 -11.78 4.51
N ALA A 278 -15.50 -10.73 3.77
CA ALA A 278 -15.36 -10.77 2.32
C ALA A 278 -14.16 -11.63 1.89
N THR A 279 -13.03 -11.53 2.59
CA THR A 279 -11.85 -12.38 2.34
C THR A 279 -12.13 -13.85 2.69
N ALA A 280 -12.91 -14.13 3.74
CA ALA A 280 -13.26 -15.49 4.13
C ALA A 280 -14.30 -16.18 3.23
N LYS A 281 -15.21 -15.42 2.60
CA LYS A 281 -16.27 -15.94 1.71
C LYS A 281 -15.80 -16.16 0.26
N GLY A 282 -14.55 -15.82 -0.08
CA GLY A 282 -13.98 -16.02 -1.40
C GLY A 282 -13.84 -17.49 -1.77
N GLU A 283 -14.87 -18.04 -2.43
CA GLU A 283 -14.83 -19.37 -3.06
C GLU A 283 -13.88 -19.34 -4.28
N GLY A 284 -12.57 -19.50 -4.04
CA GLY A 284 -11.57 -19.81 -5.08
C GLY A 284 -10.85 -18.62 -5.74
N ALA A 285 -11.18 -17.38 -5.38
CA ALA A 285 -10.36 -16.20 -5.69
C ALA A 285 -10.39 -15.24 -4.49
N PRO A 286 -9.25 -14.95 -3.83
CA PRO A 286 -9.20 -14.10 -2.64
C PRO A 286 -9.50 -12.61 -2.92
N PHE A 287 -9.60 -12.24 -4.20
CA PHE A 287 -9.75 -10.86 -4.63
C PHE A 287 -10.94 -10.75 -5.56
N GLY A 288 -11.95 -10.02 -5.09
CA GLY A 288 -13.18 -9.78 -5.82
C GLY A 288 -13.79 -8.46 -5.40
N ARG A 289 -14.79 -8.04 -6.18
CA ARG A 289 -15.48 -6.76 -6.01
C ARG A 289 -15.90 -6.46 -4.56
N ALA A 290 -16.32 -7.46 -3.80
CA ALA A 290 -16.70 -7.29 -2.39
C ALA A 290 -15.53 -6.87 -1.48
N VAL A 291 -14.33 -7.39 -1.73
CA VAL A 291 -13.11 -7.02 -1.00
C VAL A 291 -12.70 -5.59 -1.35
N GLU A 292 -12.73 -5.23 -2.64
CA GLU A 292 -12.44 -3.87 -3.10
C GLU A 292 -13.43 -2.84 -2.51
N GLU A 293 -14.73 -3.13 -2.57
CA GLU A 293 -15.77 -2.28 -1.96
C GLU A 293 -15.60 -2.18 -0.44
N GLY A 294 -15.24 -3.28 0.23
CA GLY A 294 -14.97 -3.30 1.67
C GLY A 294 -13.74 -2.48 2.06
N LEU A 295 -12.67 -2.54 1.29
CA LEU A 295 -11.46 -1.72 1.50
C LEU A 295 -11.77 -0.24 1.28
N GLY A 296 -12.38 0.12 0.14
CA GLY A 296 -12.74 1.50 -0.16
C GLY A 296 -13.65 2.10 0.93
N GLN A 297 -14.65 1.34 1.39
CA GLN A 297 -15.49 1.76 2.50
C GLN A 297 -14.69 1.92 3.81
N SER A 298 -13.77 0.99 4.10
CA SER A 298 -12.94 1.05 5.31
C SER A 298 -12.05 2.30 5.33
N PHE A 299 -11.41 2.62 4.19
CA PHE A 299 -10.61 3.84 4.05
C PHE A 299 -11.47 5.10 4.14
N ALA A 300 -12.63 5.13 3.49
CA ALA A 300 -13.53 6.28 3.54
C ALA A 300 -14.00 6.57 4.98
N VAL A 301 -14.39 5.52 5.71
CA VAL A 301 -14.75 5.64 7.13
C VAL A 301 -13.55 6.10 7.93
N ALA A 302 -12.37 5.49 7.78
CA ALA A 302 -11.18 5.89 8.53
C ALA A 302 -10.83 7.38 8.32
N LEU A 303 -10.80 7.83 7.06
CA LEU A 303 -10.49 9.20 6.70
C LEU A 303 -11.53 10.18 7.26
N GLU A 304 -12.83 9.88 7.12
CA GLU A 304 -13.90 10.70 7.70
C GLU A 304 -13.72 10.89 9.21
N ARG A 305 -13.32 9.82 9.93
CA ARG A 305 -13.10 9.88 11.39
C ARG A 305 -11.88 10.69 11.76
N VAL A 306 -10.78 10.57 11.02
CA VAL A 306 -9.58 11.40 11.23
C VAL A 306 -9.91 12.87 11.02
N LEU A 307 -10.62 13.20 9.93
CA LEU A 307 -11.07 14.57 9.65
C LEU A 307 -12.02 15.10 10.72
N ALA A 308 -12.89 14.25 11.28
CA ALA A 308 -13.76 14.62 12.40
C ALA A 308 -12.95 14.93 13.67
N VAL A 309 -11.91 14.15 13.97
CA VAL A 309 -11.00 14.41 15.10
C VAL A 309 -10.25 15.71 14.89
N ASN A 310 -9.71 16.00 13.69
CA ASN A 310 -9.07 17.28 13.39
C ASN A 310 -10.01 18.47 13.70
N LYS A 311 -11.28 18.39 13.28
CA LYS A 311 -12.28 19.43 13.60
C LYS A 311 -12.56 19.58 15.10
N VAL A 312 -12.47 18.49 15.87
CA VAL A 312 -12.61 18.52 17.33
C VAL A 312 -11.39 19.19 17.96
N LEU A 313 -10.19 18.87 17.50
CA LEU A 313 -8.95 19.46 17.99
C LEU A 313 -8.88 20.98 17.69
N ASP A 314 -9.31 21.41 16.50
CA ASP A 314 -9.38 22.83 16.11
C ASP A 314 -10.27 23.67 17.04
N ARG A 315 -11.26 23.03 17.66
CA ARG A 315 -12.25 23.66 18.55
C ARG A 315 -12.10 23.19 19.98
N TRP A 316 -10.96 22.58 20.31
CA TRP A 316 -10.77 21.98 21.62
C TRP A 316 -10.76 23.06 22.69
N GLU A 317 -11.57 22.86 23.72
CA GLU A 317 -11.63 23.72 24.89
C GLU A 317 -11.20 22.94 26.12
N LYS A 318 -10.44 23.60 26.99
CA LYS A 318 -9.99 23.00 28.24
C LYS A 318 -11.20 22.60 29.10
N PRO A 319 -11.28 21.34 29.58
CA PRO A 319 -12.37 20.91 30.47
C PRO A 319 -12.49 21.81 31.70
N ALA A 320 -13.73 22.14 32.08
CA ALA A 320 -14.04 23.09 33.15
C ALA A 320 -13.51 22.69 34.54
N PHE A 321 -13.16 21.41 34.76
CA PHE A 321 -12.53 20.94 35.98
C PHE A 321 -11.39 19.97 35.66
N VAL A 322 -10.17 20.38 35.96
CA VAL A 322 -8.94 19.60 35.80
C VAL A 322 -8.20 19.67 37.14
N PRO A 323 -8.18 18.60 37.95
CA PRO A 323 -7.67 18.68 39.31
C PRO A 323 -6.14 18.78 39.33
N GLY A 324 -5.64 19.73 40.12
CA GLY A 324 -4.30 19.72 40.72
C GLY A 324 -3.10 20.03 39.80
N ALA A 325 -2.04 20.57 40.40
CA ALA A 325 -0.73 20.62 39.78
C ALA A 325 -0.19 19.19 39.57
N LEU A 326 0.53 18.98 38.46
CA LEU A 326 1.12 17.68 38.14
C LEU A 326 2.16 17.27 39.20
N THR A 327 2.28 15.97 39.46
CA THR A 327 3.44 15.42 40.15
C THR A 327 4.68 15.48 39.26
N ALA A 328 5.88 15.39 39.84
CA ALA A 328 7.12 15.37 39.06
C ALA A 328 7.18 14.23 38.03
N GLU A 329 6.62 13.07 38.39
CA GLU A 329 6.51 11.90 37.50
C GLU A 329 5.56 12.18 36.32
N GLN A 330 4.38 12.75 36.60
CA GLN A 330 3.42 13.11 35.57
C GLN A 330 3.96 14.18 34.61
N HIS A 331 4.67 15.17 35.14
CA HIS A 331 5.38 16.13 34.32
C HIS A 331 6.43 15.47 33.43
N GLY A 332 7.18 14.49 33.96
CA GLY A 332 8.11 13.67 33.18
C GLY A 332 7.46 12.92 32.01
N LEU A 333 6.25 12.37 32.22
CA LEU A 333 5.49 11.70 31.15
C LEU A 333 5.07 12.66 30.02
N VAL A 334 4.62 13.87 30.39
CA VAL A 334 4.27 14.93 29.43
C VAL A 334 5.49 15.33 28.61
N GLN A 335 6.61 15.65 29.27
CA GLN A 335 7.86 16.02 28.59
C GLN A 335 8.38 14.89 27.69
N GLY A 336 8.27 13.63 28.13
CA GLY A 336 8.64 12.48 27.33
C GLY A 336 7.77 12.29 26.09
N ALA A 337 6.45 12.59 26.18
CA ALA A 337 5.55 12.58 25.03
C ALA A 337 5.93 13.68 24.01
N LEU A 338 6.17 14.90 24.49
CA LEU A 338 6.60 16.04 23.66
C LEU A 338 7.92 15.76 22.95
N ALA A 339 8.91 15.22 23.66
CA ALA A 339 10.22 14.90 23.08
C ALA A 339 10.11 13.86 21.96
N ARG A 340 9.30 12.82 22.14
CA ARG A 340 9.06 11.81 21.09
C ARG A 340 8.30 12.36 19.90
N ALA A 341 7.28 13.18 20.15
CA ALA A 341 6.50 13.81 19.08
C ALA A 341 7.40 14.69 18.19
N ARG A 342 8.27 15.51 18.80
CA ARG A 342 9.22 16.36 18.07
C ARG A 342 10.23 15.53 17.27
N ALA A 343 10.80 14.49 17.87
CA ALA A 343 11.72 13.60 17.16
C ALA A 343 11.07 12.92 15.95
N LEU A 344 9.79 12.52 16.07
CA LEU A 344 9.04 11.95 14.94
C LEU A 344 8.73 12.99 13.85
N LEU A 345 8.37 14.23 14.22
CA LEU A 345 8.17 15.30 13.24
C LEU A 345 9.45 15.69 12.51
N GLU A 346 10.61 15.67 13.20
CA GLU A 346 11.91 15.88 12.57
C GLU A 346 12.22 14.78 11.54
N LEU A 347 11.99 13.51 11.89
CA LEU A 347 12.19 12.38 10.96
C LEU A 347 11.26 12.45 9.74
N VAL A 348 10.00 12.85 9.94
CA VAL A 348 9.03 13.00 8.83
C VAL A 348 9.42 14.18 7.93
N GLY A 349 9.86 15.30 8.49
CA GLY A 349 10.31 16.47 7.73
C GLY A 349 11.61 16.25 6.94
N GLU A 350 12.49 15.35 7.39
CA GLU A 350 13.67 14.94 6.62
C GLU A 350 13.33 14.01 5.45
N GLY A 351 12.26 13.21 5.55
CA GLY A 351 11.80 12.29 4.51
C GLY A 351 11.09 12.96 3.32
N GLU A 352 10.51 14.16 3.51
CA GLU A 352 9.87 14.93 2.41
C GLU A 352 10.87 15.80 1.62
N ALA A 353 12.12 15.93 2.08
CA ALA A 353 13.16 16.76 1.45
C ALA A 353 14.19 15.96 0.63
N GLY A 354 14.07 14.62 0.60
CA GLY A 354 14.92 13.71 -0.17
C GLY A 354 14.22 13.18 -1.41
#